data_AF-A0A2H6ECJ3-F1
#
_entry.id   AF-A0A2H6ECJ3-F1
#
_cell.length_a   1.000
_cell.length_b   1.000
_cell.length_c   1.000
_cell.angle_alpha   90.00
_cell.angle_beta   90.00
_cell.angle_gamma   90.00
#
_symmetry.space_group_name_H-M   'P 1'
#
loop_
_entity.id
_entity.type
_entity.pdbx_description
1 polymer ?
#
loop_
_entity_poly.entity_id
_entity_poly.type
_entity_poly.pdbx_seq_one_letter_code
_entity_poly.pdbx_strand_id
1 'polypeptide(L)'
;MKKLSYLFYLKALVLFLMFLYQGCSKDDNPVNGGNESATVKGTLTLPAAANGKTFFVAIDDDRNGDNGFKYSLSKTCGTETTESYSINNVIAGNYYIYAVVFVVGNLSQGPQSGDYLGFYGGTITNPPNSPNATIPSSGTVAFDINLEVMP
;
A
#
# COMPACT_ATOMS: atom_id res chain seq x y z
N MET A 1 -30.38 -41.63 49.82
CA MET A 1 -30.73 -40.41 50.59
C MET A 1 -30.67 -39.20 49.67
N LYS A 2 -31.74 -38.38 49.68
CA LYS A 2 -31.88 -36.99 49.18
C LYS A 2 -31.63 -36.75 47.68
N LYS A 3 -32.72 -36.63 46.91
CA LYS A 3 -33.42 -35.39 46.46
C LYS A 3 -32.80 -34.87 45.15
N LEU A 4 -33.47 -35.04 44.01
CA LEU A 4 -34.60 -34.22 43.53
C LEU A 4 -34.19 -32.74 43.30
N SER A 5 -34.58 -32.25 42.12
CA SER A 5 -34.76 -30.84 41.73
C SER A 5 -33.54 -29.93 41.59
N TYR A 6 -33.01 -29.83 40.37
CA TYR A 6 -32.47 -28.58 39.81
C TYR A 6 -32.93 -28.33 38.35
N LEU A 7 -33.98 -29.04 37.90
CA LEU A 7 -34.54 -28.93 36.54
C LEU A 7 -35.63 -27.85 36.40
N PHE A 8 -35.78 -26.92 37.37
CA PHE A 8 -36.95 -26.01 37.39
C PHE A 8 -36.69 -24.54 37.78
N TYR A 9 -35.45 -24.07 37.94
CA TYR A 9 -35.20 -22.68 38.42
C TYR A 9 -34.15 -21.88 37.65
N LEU A 10 -33.96 -22.14 36.35
CA LEU A 10 -33.27 -21.21 35.45
C LEU A 10 -33.93 -21.14 34.07
N LYS A 11 -35.27 -21.18 34.06
CA LYS A 11 -36.12 -20.92 32.87
C LYS A 11 -37.08 -19.74 33.07
N ALA A 12 -36.92 -18.93 34.11
CA ALA A 12 -37.85 -17.83 34.43
C ALA A 12 -37.17 -16.50 34.83
N LEU A 13 -35.85 -16.33 34.65
CA LEU A 13 -35.14 -15.10 35.03
C LEU A 13 -34.17 -14.57 33.96
N VAL A 14 -34.48 -14.80 32.68
CA VAL A 14 -33.98 -13.99 31.54
C VAL A 14 -35.15 -13.78 30.55
N LEU A 15 -36.36 -13.60 31.09
CA LEU A 15 -37.58 -13.25 30.33
C LEU A 15 -37.98 -11.78 30.55
N PHE A 16 -37.09 -10.95 31.09
CA PHE A 16 -37.43 -9.55 31.35
C PHE A 16 -36.22 -8.62 31.28
N LEU A 17 -35.50 -8.62 30.16
CA LEU A 17 -34.64 -7.49 29.78
C LEU A 17 -34.47 -7.50 28.25
N MET A 18 -35.17 -6.56 27.61
CA MET A 18 -34.91 -6.04 26.27
C MET A 18 -35.55 -6.81 25.10
N PHE A 19 -36.89 -6.89 25.12
CA PHE A 19 -37.60 -6.40 23.93
C PHE A 19 -37.27 -4.91 23.79
N LEU A 20 -36.58 -4.54 22.72
CA LEU A 20 -36.69 -3.31 21.92
C LEU A 20 -35.39 -3.17 21.12
N TYR A 21 -35.39 -3.69 19.90
CA TYR A 21 -34.94 -3.01 18.67
C TYR A 21 -35.04 -4.03 17.53
N GLN A 22 -36.18 -4.04 16.86
CA GLN A 22 -36.19 -4.34 15.43
C GLN A 22 -35.71 -3.08 14.70
N GLY A 23 -34.76 -3.22 13.78
CA GLY A 23 -34.30 -2.11 12.96
C GLY A 23 -33.24 -2.52 11.95
N CYS A 24 -33.65 -2.55 10.68
CA CYS A 24 -32.88 -2.72 9.44
C CYS A 24 -32.36 -4.13 9.11
N SER A 25 -33.12 -4.79 8.21
CA SER A 25 -32.53 -5.54 7.11
C SER A 25 -31.44 -4.67 6.46
N LYS A 26 -30.17 -5.05 6.61
CA LYS A 26 -29.17 -4.69 5.61
C LYS A 26 -29.19 -5.84 4.61
N ASP A 27 -29.40 -5.51 3.34
CA ASP A 27 -29.16 -6.43 2.26
C ASP A 27 -27.75 -7.01 2.44
N ASP A 28 -27.66 -8.30 2.73
CA ASP A 28 -26.44 -9.06 2.50
C ASP A 28 -26.31 -9.24 0.99
N ASN A 29 -26.07 -8.14 0.27
CA ASN A 29 -25.40 -8.26 -1.00
C ASN A 29 -24.02 -8.81 -0.64
N PRO A 30 -23.65 -10.04 -1.05
CA PRO A 30 -22.31 -10.52 -0.79
C PRO A 30 -21.39 -9.54 -1.49
N VAL A 31 -20.68 -8.70 -0.72
CA VAL A 31 -19.58 -7.93 -1.26
C VAL A 31 -18.64 -9.01 -1.79
N ASN A 32 -18.64 -9.12 -3.11
CA ASN A 32 -17.78 -9.98 -3.88
C ASN A 32 -16.40 -9.85 -3.26
N GLY A 33 -15.85 -10.95 -2.73
CA GLY A 33 -14.60 -11.01 -1.99
C GLY A 33 -13.37 -10.72 -2.87
N GLY A 34 -13.48 -9.79 -3.81
CA GLY A 34 -12.35 -9.12 -4.43
C GLY A 34 -11.76 -8.20 -3.39
N ASN A 35 -10.49 -8.40 -3.09
CA ASN A 35 -9.79 -7.51 -2.20
C ASN A 35 -9.91 -6.06 -2.70
N GLU A 36 -10.36 -5.16 -1.83
CA GLU A 36 -10.45 -3.73 -2.10
C GLU A 36 -9.09 -3.22 -2.62
N SER A 37 -9.06 -2.74 -3.86
CA SER A 37 -7.82 -2.38 -4.55
C SER A 37 -8.02 -1.24 -5.53
N ALA A 38 -6.94 -0.49 -5.75
CA ALA A 38 -6.91 0.67 -6.63
C ALA A 38 -5.71 0.60 -7.60
N THR A 39 -5.74 1.48 -8.60
CA THR A 39 -4.56 1.78 -9.42
C THR A 39 -3.74 2.88 -8.75
N VAL A 40 -2.47 2.59 -8.51
CA VAL A 40 -1.49 3.59 -8.09
C VAL A 40 -0.75 4.08 -9.32
N LYS A 41 -0.68 5.39 -9.53
CA LYS A 41 0.10 6.00 -10.62
C LYS A 41 0.92 7.17 -10.12
N GLY A 42 1.78 7.71 -10.98
CA GLY A 42 2.48 8.94 -10.69
C GLY A 42 3.52 9.28 -11.75
N THR A 43 4.19 10.40 -11.52
CA THR A 43 5.30 10.89 -12.31
C THR A 43 6.55 10.90 -11.46
N LEU A 44 7.63 10.32 -12.00
CA LEU A 44 8.97 10.47 -11.46
C LEU A 44 9.61 11.69 -12.13
N THR A 45 10.14 12.61 -11.34
CA THR A 45 10.96 13.73 -11.81
C THR A 45 12.43 13.37 -11.60
N LEU A 46 13.18 13.24 -12.69
CA LEU A 46 14.59 12.86 -12.67
C LEU A 46 15.49 14.11 -12.61
N PRO A 47 16.65 14.04 -11.94
CA PRO A 47 17.62 15.14 -11.91
C PRO A 47 18.27 15.40 -13.28
N ALA A 48 18.35 14.38 -14.14
CA ALA A 48 18.75 14.47 -15.53
C ALA A 48 18.15 13.31 -16.34
N ALA A 49 18.00 13.46 -17.65
CA ALA A 49 17.47 12.42 -18.52
C ALA A 49 18.34 11.16 -18.46
N ALA A 50 17.69 9.99 -18.36
CA ALA A 50 18.37 8.69 -18.18
C ALA A 50 17.99 7.70 -19.29
N ASN A 51 17.93 8.16 -20.54
CA ASN A 51 17.47 7.38 -21.68
C ASN A 51 18.09 5.96 -21.75
N GLY A 52 17.23 4.96 -21.86
CA GLY A 52 17.63 3.56 -21.96
C GLY A 52 18.00 2.91 -20.62
N LYS A 53 18.05 3.67 -19.52
CA LYS A 53 18.25 3.12 -18.16
C LYS A 53 16.95 2.53 -17.63
N THR A 54 17.06 1.67 -16.63
CA THR A 54 15.89 1.08 -15.97
C THR A 54 15.48 1.95 -14.79
N PHE A 55 14.20 2.29 -14.70
CA PHE A 55 13.59 2.75 -13.47
C PHE A 55 12.75 1.65 -12.83
N PHE A 56 12.74 1.66 -11.50
CA PHE A 56 12.02 0.75 -10.64
C PHE A 56 11.18 1.56 -9.66
N VAL A 57 9.94 1.13 -9.43
CA VAL A 57 9.05 1.69 -8.41
C VAL A 57 8.58 0.55 -7.52
N ALA A 58 8.67 0.73 -6.21
CA ALA A 58 8.18 -0.23 -5.22
C ALA A 58 7.13 0.42 -4.31
N ILE A 59 6.17 -0.40 -3.91
CA ILE A 59 5.20 -0.13 -2.85
C ILE A 59 5.48 -1.14 -1.73
N ASP A 60 5.71 -0.62 -0.54
CA ASP A 60 6.26 -1.38 0.58
C ASP A 60 5.48 -1.10 1.87
N ASP A 61 5.33 -2.11 2.73
CA ASP A 61 4.68 -1.98 4.03
C ASP A 61 5.68 -1.85 5.19
N ASP A 62 6.97 -1.95 4.92
CA ASP A 62 8.03 -1.60 5.87
C ASP A 62 9.10 -0.66 5.26
N ARG A 63 10.17 -0.41 6.01
CA ARG A 63 11.25 0.52 5.62
C ARG A 63 12.45 -0.18 5.00
N ASN A 64 12.40 -1.50 4.84
CA ASN A 64 13.51 -2.28 4.34
C ASN A 64 13.48 -2.34 2.81
N GLY A 65 14.17 -1.39 2.19
CA GLY A 65 14.29 -1.29 0.73
C GLY A 65 14.98 -2.47 0.02
N ASP A 66 15.38 -3.52 0.75
CA ASP A 66 16.05 -4.71 0.21
C ASP A 66 15.17 -5.97 0.18
N ASN A 67 13.93 -5.92 0.68
CA ASN A 67 13.06 -7.10 0.68
C ASN A 67 11.56 -6.77 0.65
N GLY A 68 10.73 -7.81 0.58
CA GLY A 68 9.35 -7.74 1.04
C GLY A 68 8.37 -6.89 0.23
N PHE A 69 8.79 -6.24 -0.86
CA PHE A 69 7.96 -5.34 -1.66
C PHE A 69 6.60 -5.96 -1.97
N LYS A 70 5.53 -5.27 -1.59
CA LYS A 70 4.17 -5.73 -1.82
C LYS A 70 3.79 -5.63 -3.29
N TYR A 71 4.26 -4.58 -3.95
CA TYR A 71 4.08 -4.37 -5.38
C TYR A 71 5.31 -3.70 -5.96
N SER A 72 5.60 -3.97 -7.22
CA SER A 72 6.66 -3.27 -7.94
C SER A 72 6.43 -3.22 -9.43
N LEU A 73 7.16 -2.33 -10.08
CA LEU A 73 7.21 -2.15 -11.52
C LEU A 73 8.63 -1.81 -11.92
N SER A 74 9.09 -2.34 -13.06
CA SER A 74 10.30 -1.87 -13.75
C SER A 74 9.97 -1.47 -15.18
N LYS A 75 10.57 -0.39 -15.66
CA LYS A 75 10.44 0.09 -17.05
C LYS A 75 11.76 0.71 -17.52
N THR A 76 11.88 0.91 -18.83
CA THR A 76 12.99 1.67 -19.42
C THR A 76 12.63 3.15 -19.49
N CYS A 77 13.54 4.02 -19.05
CA CYS A 77 13.43 5.47 -19.19
C CYS A 77 13.44 5.90 -20.66
N GLY A 78 12.61 6.88 -21.00
CA GLY A 78 12.61 7.58 -22.27
C GLY A 78 13.66 8.69 -22.33
N THR A 79 13.48 9.62 -23.27
CA THR A 79 14.42 10.73 -23.52
C THR A 79 14.26 11.91 -22.57
N GLU A 80 13.17 11.96 -21.82
CA GLU A 80 12.79 13.10 -20.99
C GLU A 80 13.35 12.98 -19.56
N THR A 81 13.18 14.05 -18.79
CA THR A 81 13.44 14.07 -17.34
C THR A 81 12.23 13.66 -16.51
N THR A 82 11.16 13.18 -17.14
CA THR A 82 9.95 12.72 -16.45
C THR A 82 9.55 11.33 -16.93
N GLU A 83 9.19 10.46 -15.99
CA GLU A 83 8.76 9.09 -16.27
C GLU A 83 7.43 8.80 -15.62
N SER A 84 6.50 8.18 -16.35
CA SER A 84 5.18 7.82 -15.81
C SER A 84 5.12 6.36 -15.37
N TYR A 85 4.54 6.14 -14.19
CA TYR A 85 4.33 4.79 -13.65
C TYR A 85 2.86 4.54 -13.34
N SER A 86 2.47 3.26 -13.40
CA SER A 86 1.13 2.80 -13.05
C SER A 86 1.20 1.33 -12.61
N ILE A 87 0.70 1.04 -11.42
CA ILE A 87 0.62 -0.28 -10.80
C ILE A 87 -0.86 -0.53 -10.48
N ASN A 88 -1.44 -1.57 -11.07
CA ASN A 88 -2.86 -1.89 -10.92
C ASN A 88 -3.09 -2.88 -9.77
N ASN A 89 -4.33 -2.93 -9.27
CA ASN A 89 -4.77 -3.89 -8.27
C ASN A 89 -3.94 -3.85 -6.97
N VAL A 90 -3.54 -2.64 -6.55
CA VAL A 90 -2.84 -2.43 -5.29
C VAL A 90 -3.85 -2.41 -4.16
N ILE A 91 -3.69 -3.31 -3.21
CA ILE A 91 -4.63 -3.49 -2.09
C ILE A 91 -4.63 -2.24 -1.22
N ALA A 92 -5.82 -1.81 -0.78
CA ALA A 92 -5.99 -0.65 0.08
C ALA A 92 -5.14 -0.77 1.36
N GLY A 93 -4.59 0.36 1.81
CA GLY A 93 -3.70 0.39 2.97
C GLY A 93 -2.79 1.61 3.00
N ASN A 94 -1.91 1.66 3.98
CA ASN A 94 -0.89 2.68 4.09
C ASN A 94 0.48 2.06 3.80
N TYR A 95 1.22 2.66 2.87
CA TYR A 95 2.49 2.13 2.38
C TYR A 95 3.55 3.22 2.30
N TYR A 96 4.78 2.79 2.11
CA TYR A 96 5.86 3.57 1.54
C TYR A 96 5.85 3.39 0.03
N ILE A 97 6.21 4.44 -0.70
CA ILE A 97 6.46 4.35 -2.14
C ILE A 97 7.80 5.01 -2.41
N TYR A 98 8.67 4.30 -3.10
CA TYR A 98 9.97 4.82 -3.52
C TYR A 98 10.31 4.33 -4.91
N ALA A 99 11.21 5.06 -5.55
CA ALA A 99 11.61 4.82 -6.91
C ALA A 99 13.12 5.01 -7.08
N VAL A 100 13.69 4.19 -7.97
CA VAL A 100 15.12 4.21 -8.31
C VAL A 100 15.25 4.27 -9.83
N VAL A 101 16.20 5.07 -10.33
CA VAL A 101 16.71 4.96 -11.71
C VAL A 101 18.15 4.47 -11.64
N PHE A 102 18.40 3.30 -12.20
CA PHE A 102 19.70 2.66 -12.21
C PHE A 102 20.55 3.22 -13.36
N VAL A 103 21.27 4.31 -13.08
CA VAL A 103 22.18 4.96 -14.02
C VAL A 103 23.52 4.23 -14.06
N VAL A 104 24.02 3.88 -12.87
CA VAL A 104 25.28 3.20 -12.61
C VAL A 104 25.03 1.75 -12.19
N GLY A 105 24.11 1.54 -11.24
CA GLY A 105 23.77 0.23 -10.70
C GLY A 105 22.84 -0.58 -11.60
N ASN A 106 22.20 -1.58 -11.01
CA ASN A 106 21.08 -2.32 -11.60
C ASN A 106 20.28 -3.05 -10.51
N LEU A 107 19.13 -3.61 -10.91
CA LEU A 107 18.22 -4.33 -10.03
C LEU A 107 18.88 -5.45 -9.21
N SER A 108 19.91 -6.13 -9.72
CA SER A 108 20.57 -7.23 -9.01
C SER A 108 21.55 -6.77 -7.93
N GLN A 109 22.04 -5.53 -8.04
CA GLN A 109 23.02 -4.95 -7.13
C GLN A 109 22.40 -3.97 -6.12
N GLY A 110 21.15 -3.58 -6.37
CA GLY A 110 20.54 -2.45 -5.68
C GLY A 110 21.13 -1.10 -6.13
N PRO A 111 20.63 0.01 -5.57
CA PRO A 111 21.09 1.35 -5.90
C PRO A 111 22.55 1.57 -5.51
N GLN A 112 23.30 2.28 -6.36
CA GLN A 112 24.72 2.64 -6.18
C GLN A 112 24.88 4.17 -6.21
N SER A 113 26.01 4.68 -5.73
CA SER A 113 26.35 6.11 -5.85
C SER A 113 26.28 6.52 -7.34
N GLY A 114 25.60 7.62 -7.63
CA GLY A 114 25.30 8.10 -8.97
C GLY A 114 23.97 7.59 -9.57
N ASP A 115 23.29 6.61 -8.96
CA ASP A 115 21.89 6.30 -9.29
C ASP A 115 20.96 7.41 -8.83
N TYR A 116 19.72 7.41 -9.31
CA TYR A 116 18.71 8.35 -8.80
C TYR A 116 17.77 7.62 -7.86
N LEU A 117 17.51 8.18 -6.69
CA LEU A 117 16.63 7.61 -5.67
C LEU A 117 15.70 8.69 -5.12
N GLY A 118 14.46 8.31 -4.82
CA GLY A 118 13.51 9.20 -4.17
C GLY A 118 12.38 8.45 -3.51
N PHE A 119 11.74 9.15 -2.57
CA PHE A 119 10.63 8.64 -1.77
C PHE A 119 9.43 9.56 -1.96
N TYR A 120 8.22 9.00 -2.06
CA TYR A 120 7.02 9.82 -2.00
C TYR A 120 7.05 10.65 -0.71
N GLY A 121 6.88 11.97 -0.79
CA GLY A 121 6.87 12.86 0.37
C GLY A 121 8.17 12.93 1.19
N GLY A 122 9.30 12.50 0.64
CA GLY A 122 10.61 12.53 1.32
C GLY A 122 11.79 12.74 0.38
N THR A 123 13.00 12.69 0.94
CA THR A 123 14.28 12.83 0.20
C THR A 123 15.24 11.70 0.58
N ILE A 124 16.39 11.59 -0.10
CA ILE A 124 17.39 10.56 0.25
C ILE A 124 17.90 10.72 1.68
N THR A 125 18.07 11.97 2.13
CA THR A 125 18.58 12.30 3.48
C THR A 125 17.50 12.35 4.55
N ASN A 126 16.24 12.44 4.16
CA ASN A 126 15.09 12.46 5.07
C ASN A 126 13.95 11.60 4.50
N PRO A 127 14.10 10.26 4.50
CA PRO A 127 13.05 9.37 4.06
C PRO A 127 11.86 9.39 5.04
N PRO A 128 10.64 9.04 4.60
CA PRO A 128 9.48 8.96 5.48
C PRO A 128 9.70 8.00 6.67
N ASN A 129 9.41 8.46 7.88
CA ASN A 129 9.57 7.66 9.11
C ASN A 129 8.40 6.71 9.40
N SER A 130 7.29 6.86 8.68
CA SER A 130 6.07 6.04 8.74
C SER A 130 5.49 5.92 7.33
N PRO A 131 4.65 4.91 7.03
CA PRO A 131 3.95 4.84 5.75
C PRO A 131 3.19 6.15 5.52
N ASN A 132 3.31 6.71 4.33
CA ASN A 132 2.80 8.05 4.01
C ASN A 132 1.95 8.10 2.74
N ALA A 133 1.80 6.97 2.04
CA ALA A 133 0.90 6.83 0.90
C ALA A 133 -0.34 6.01 1.30
N THR A 134 -1.51 6.64 1.32
CA THR A 134 -2.79 5.97 1.57
C THR A 134 -3.44 5.55 0.25
N ILE A 135 -3.56 4.25 0.05
CA ILE A 135 -4.18 3.65 -1.14
C ILE A 135 -5.66 3.39 -0.85
N PRO A 136 -6.59 3.94 -1.64
CA PRO A 136 -8.03 3.77 -1.42
C PRO A 136 -8.49 2.36 -1.82
N SER A 137 -9.72 2.02 -1.42
CA SER A 137 -10.37 0.73 -1.73
C SER A 137 -10.79 0.54 -3.19
N SER A 138 -10.75 1.61 -3.99
CA SER A 138 -11.08 1.59 -5.42
C SER A 138 -10.54 2.83 -6.13
N GLY A 139 -10.59 2.80 -7.46
CA GLY A 139 -10.29 3.96 -8.31
C GLY A 139 -8.80 4.12 -8.60
N THR A 140 -8.37 5.36 -8.73
CA THR A 140 -6.97 5.70 -9.06
C THR A 140 -6.45 6.78 -8.13
N VAL A 141 -5.26 6.58 -7.58
CA VAL A 141 -4.53 7.53 -6.74
C VAL A 141 -3.18 7.87 -7.37
N ALA A 142 -2.76 9.12 -7.23
CA ALA A 142 -1.50 9.62 -7.80
C ALA A 142 -0.49 9.95 -6.69
N PHE A 143 0.75 9.52 -6.86
CA PHE A 143 1.87 9.85 -6.00
C PHE A 143 3.07 10.24 -6.87
N ASP A 144 3.38 11.53 -6.93
CA ASP A 144 4.54 12.00 -7.69
C ASP A 144 5.80 11.97 -6.81
N ILE A 145 6.95 11.63 -7.41
CA ILE A 145 8.21 11.44 -6.69
C ILE A 145 9.31 12.25 -7.38
N ASN A 146 9.99 13.10 -6.62
CA ASN A 146 11.22 13.74 -7.08
C ASN A 146 12.41 12.85 -6.72
N LEU A 147 13.24 12.55 -7.70
CA LEU A 147 14.46 11.77 -7.51
C LEU A 147 15.66 12.69 -7.34
N GLU A 148 16.58 12.28 -6.48
CA GLU A 148 17.85 12.95 -6.23
C GLU A 148 19.00 12.03 -6.68
N VAL A 149 20.15 12.61 -7.03
CA VAL A 149 21.36 11.83 -7.30
C VAL A 149 21.86 11.25 -5.98
N MET A 150 22.01 9.94 -5.92
CA MET A 150 22.53 9.23 -4.77
C MET A 150 24.02 9.58 -4.59
N PRO A 151 24.44 10.01 -3.39
CA PRO A 151 25.81 10.44 -3.12
C PRO A 151 26.81 9.30 -3.20
#